data_AF-A0AAU9JZ47-F1
#
_entry.id   AF-A0AAU9JZ47-F1
#
_cell.length_a   1.000
_cell.length_b   1.000
_cell.length_c   1.000
_cell.angle_alpha   90.00
_cell.angle_beta   90.00
_cell.angle_gamma   90.00
#
_symmetry.space_group_name_H-M   'P 1'
#
loop_
_entity.id
_entity.type
_entity.pdbx_description
1 polymer ?
#
loop_
_entity_poly.entity_id
_entity_poly.type
_entity_poly.pdbx_seq_one_letter_code
_entity_poly.pdbx_strand_id
1 'polypeptide(L)'
;MSEAPTCACPNNASLINKTCTCNTRYYFSSTTVCSSCQANCATCDSNPDTCDTCLDTLHMSAAPNCSCPVNSALVVNTCVCNSGYFYSSNTVCSACQNNCKTCSDTAESCLTCIDTVHMSAAPSCACPVLSTLIGDSCVCNEGYYFSSPYVCSPCNTNCAGCTDTAENCNACIDTTRMSEAPACACPAYAYQNGNVCQCNIGYYYSSPTTCSPCKNNCATCDTDHSTCDTCIDSVHMSSAPDCQCPARSTLVNGACVCNNGYYYSAATTCSRCSSQCTTCYQSSTNCGSCSDTTHMSSAPGCECPEQATLIGTSCLCNPGYYFSTDKTCSPIDTDCAPQCAQCSSYDFCTACNDRANTFLNTVTGTCRCWDPYASFDQTTRTCKCIQGYYLSSSGVCQICMPPCAQCSPSATFCTECNDFANMDLNVAKGSCKCKDSDFDFNPWTKACQSNLGSCETVINNLTNNTYINVTNIN
;
A
#
# COMPACT_ATOMS: atom_id res chain seq x y z
N MET A 1 127.80 -29.05 24.72
CA MET A 1 126.90 -27.94 25.08
C MET A 1 125.58 -28.59 25.48
N SER A 2 125.31 -28.64 26.77
CA SER A 2 124.12 -29.27 27.36
C SER A 2 122.97 -28.26 27.40
N GLU A 3 121.89 -28.52 26.67
CA GLU A 3 120.67 -27.74 26.72
C GLU A 3 120.02 -27.88 28.11
N ALA A 4 119.60 -26.75 28.68
CA ALA A 4 118.87 -26.69 29.93
C ALA A 4 117.44 -27.22 29.72
N PRO A 5 116.85 -27.95 30.69
CA PRO A 5 115.44 -28.36 30.58
C PRO A 5 114.54 -27.12 30.65
N THR A 6 113.79 -26.88 29.58
CA THR A 6 112.71 -25.89 29.55
C THR A 6 111.56 -26.38 30.43
N CYS A 7 111.24 -25.65 31.50
CA CYS A 7 110.00 -25.86 32.26
C CYS A 7 108.80 -25.43 31.40
N ALA A 8 108.16 -26.39 30.74
CA ALA A 8 106.88 -26.18 30.05
C ALA A 8 105.73 -26.70 30.93
N CYS A 9 104.65 -25.92 31.04
CA CYS A 9 103.43 -26.40 31.70
C CYS A 9 102.69 -27.43 30.82
N PRO A 10 101.94 -28.36 31.41
CA PRO A 10 101.12 -29.30 30.66
C PRO A 10 100.02 -28.56 29.86
N ASN A 11 99.46 -29.23 28.86
CA ASN A 11 98.37 -28.69 28.05
C ASN A 11 97.19 -28.23 28.93
N ASN A 12 96.58 -27.10 28.55
CA ASN A 12 95.52 -26.43 29.32
C ASN A 12 95.96 -25.94 30.71
N ALA A 13 97.25 -25.68 30.93
CA ALA A 13 97.77 -24.98 32.09
C ALA A 13 98.61 -23.75 31.69
N SER A 14 98.53 -22.71 32.52
CA SER A 14 99.35 -21.50 32.40
C SER A 14 100.35 -21.44 33.55
N LEU A 15 101.54 -20.88 33.30
CA LEU A 15 102.55 -20.66 34.34
C LEU A 15 102.22 -19.37 35.10
N ILE A 16 101.78 -19.49 36.35
CA ILE A 16 101.47 -18.36 37.24
C ILE A 16 102.35 -18.49 38.49
N ASN A 17 103.12 -17.45 38.81
CA ASN A 17 104.02 -17.43 39.99
C ASN A 17 104.96 -18.65 40.12
N LYS A 18 105.54 -19.11 38.99
CA LYS A 18 106.42 -20.30 38.89
C LYS A 18 105.74 -21.65 39.18
N THR A 19 104.42 -21.67 39.26
CA THR A 19 103.62 -22.88 39.41
C THR A 19 102.72 -23.03 38.19
N CYS A 20 102.57 -24.24 37.66
CA CYS A 20 101.58 -24.48 36.61
C CYS A 20 100.20 -24.54 37.26
N THR A 21 99.25 -23.77 36.73
CA THR A 21 97.86 -23.74 37.16
C THR A 21 96.99 -24.06 35.95
N CYS A 22 96.08 -25.03 36.08
CA CYS A 22 95.14 -25.35 35.00
C CYS A 22 94.31 -24.10 34.64
N ASN A 23 94.05 -23.92 33.35
CA ASN A 23 93.22 -22.85 32.82
C ASN A 23 91.76 -23.04 33.30
N THR A 24 90.96 -21.98 33.25
CA THR A 24 89.52 -22.04 33.55
C THR A 24 88.86 -23.21 32.82
N ARG A 25 87.94 -23.92 33.50
CA ARG A 25 87.33 -25.20 33.11
C ARG A 25 88.23 -26.45 33.20
N TYR A 26 89.42 -26.36 33.78
CA TYR A 26 90.29 -27.51 33.98
C TYR A 26 90.82 -27.60 35.42
N TYR A 27 91.03 -28.82 35.90
CA TYR A 27 91.59 -29.11 37.22
C TYR A 27 92.70 -30.17 37.12
N PHE A 28 93.57 -30.25 38.11
CA PHE A 28 94.62 -31.26 38.16
C PHE A 28 94.02 -32.62 38.53
N SER A 29 93.88 -33.53 37.55
CA SER A 29 93.50 -34.92 37.79
C SER A 29 94.68 -35.77 38.29
N SER A 30 95.90 -35.31 38.03
CA SER A 30 97.16 -35.81 38.60
C SER A 30 98.19 -34.68 38.58
N THR A 31 99.40 -34.92 39.10
CA THR A 31 100.47 -33.90 39.20
C THR A 31 100.92 -33.30 37.86
N THR A 32 100.48 -33.85 36.72
CA THR A 32 100.89 -33.39 35.37
C THR A 32 99.77 -33.29 34.35
N VAL A 33 98.50 -33.54 34.73
CA VAL A 33 97.37 -33.59 33.77
C VAL A 33 96.24 -32.66 34.21
N CYS A 34 95.86 -31.75 33.32
CA CYS A 34 94.67 -30.91 33.46
C CYS A 34 93.48 -31.56 32.73
N SER A 35 92.50 -32.03 33.48
CA SER A 35 91.26 -32.60 32.96
C SER A 35 90.14 -31.56 33.00
N SER A 36 89.19 -31.61 32.07
CA SER A 36 88.08 -30.65 32.02
C SER A 36 87.07 -30.88 33.14
N CYS A 37 86.54 -29.81 33.72
CA CYS A 37 85.39 -29.86 34.62
C CYS A 37 84.11 -30.33 33.89
N GLN A 38 83.11 -30.80 34.64
CA GLN A 38 81.78 -31.08 34.11
C GLN A 38 81.16 -29.83 33.48
N ALA A 39 80.22 -30.03 32.55
CA ALA A 39 79.47 -28.96 31.91
C ALA A 39 78.91 -27.99 32.96
N ASN A 40 78.96 -26.68 32.64
CA ASN A 40 78.46 -25.58 33.48
C ASN A 40 79.35 -25.17 34.68
N CYS A 41 80.47 -25.86 34.95
CA CYS A 41 81.47 -25.40 35.93
C CYS A 41 82.48 -24.42 35.28
N ALA A 42 82.79 -23.31 35.96
CA ALA A 42 83.92 -22.44 35.63
C ALA A 42 85.22 -22.91 36.29
N THR A 43 85.15 -23.35 37.55
CA THR A 43 86.24 -24.00 38.28
C THR A 43 85.72 -25.22 39.03
N CYS A 44 86.57 -26.22 39.19
CA CYS A 44 86.32 -27.43 39.97
C CYS A 44 87.63 -27.87 40.62
N ASP A 45 87.57 -28.49 41.79
CA ASP A 45 88.73 -29.04 42.50
C ASP A 45 88.52 -30.53 42.80
N SER A 46 89.55 -31.33 42.57
CA SER A 46 89.69 -32.74 42.95
C SER A 46 88.69 -33.74 42.34
N ASN A 47 87.50 -33.30 41.92
CA ASN A 47 86.45 -34.09 41.30
C ASN A 47 85.77 -33.25 40.18
N PRO A 48 85.68 -33.78 38.94
CA PRO A 48 85.10 -33.05 37.81
C PRO A 48 83.61 -32.74 38.00
N ASP A 49 82.91 -33.51 38.82
CA ASP A 49 81.47 -33.36 39.08
C ASP A 49 81.15 -32.36 40.20
N THR A 50 82.19 -31.80 40.84
CA THR A 50 82.02 -30.78 41.88
C THR A 50 82.50 -29.41 41.43
N CYS A 51 81.55 -28.53 41.06
CA CYS A 51 81.88 -27.15 40.70
C CYS A 51 82.18 -26.32 41.96
N ASP A 52 83.30 -25.60 41.97
CA ASP A 52 83.58 -24.55 42.97
C ASP A 52 82.97 -23.22 42.57
N THR A 53 82.95 -22.94 41.27
CA THR A 53 82.28 -21.78 40.68
C THR A 53 81.57 -22.18 39.38
N CYS A 54 80.46 -21.51 39.09
CA CYS A 54 79.66 -21.76 37.90
C CYS A 54 80.08 -20.88 36.72
N LEU A 55 79.82 -21.35 35.50
CA LEU A 55 80.04 -20.56 34.28
C LEU A 55 78.97 -19.46 34.13
N ASP A 56 79.39 -18.26 33.75
CA ASP A 56 78.51 -17.15 33.36
C ASP A 56 77.42 -16.83 34.41
N THR A 57 76.13 -16.91 34.03
CA THR A 57 74.96 -16.54 34.85
C THR A 57 74.35 -17.74 35.61
N LEU A 58 75.08 -18.86 35.70
CA LEU A 58 74.63 -20.06 36.41
C LEU A 58 74.83 -19.90 37.92
N HIS A 59 73.98 -20.55 38.71
CA HIS A 59 74.00 -20.49 40.17
C HIS A 59 74.09 -21.87 40.81
N MET A 60 74.68 -21.94 42.00
CA MET A 60 74.66 -23.14 42.85
C MET A 60 73.23 -23.33 43.38
N SER A 61 72.47 -24.22 42.77
CA SER A 61 71.09 -24.52 43.21
C SER A 61 71.06 -25.51 44.37
N ALA A 62 72.00 -26.44 44.37
CA ALA A 62 72.36 -27.29 45.50
C ALA A 62 73.80 -27.76 45.24
N ALA A 63 74.72 -27.56 46.19
CA ALA A 63 76.08 -28.07 46.02
C ALA A 63 76.02 -29.58 45.64
N PRO A 64 76.63 -30.02 44.53
CA PRO A 64 77.63 -29.34 43.70
C PRO A 64 77.17 -28.90 42.28
N ASN A 65 75.86 -28.83 42.02
CA ASN A 65 75.34 -28.65 40.67
C ASN A 65 75.09 -27.17 40.33
N CYS A 66 75.72 -26.70 39.25
CA CYS A 66 75.42 -25.41 38.63
C CYS A 66 74.18 -25.53 37.73
N SER A 67 73.11 -24.82 38.09
CA SER A 67 71.90 -24.73 37.29
C SER A 67 71.44 -23.29 37.15
N CYS A 68 70.53 -23.06 36.21
CA CYS A 68 69.90 -21.76 36.11
C CYS A 68 69.02 -21.47 37.35
N PRO A 69 68.84 -20.19 37.71
CA PRO A 69 67.87 -19.77 38.72
C PRO A 69 66.48 -20.35 38.49
N VAL A 70 65.69 -20.43 39.56
CA VAL A 70 64.26 -20.78 39.45
C VAL A 70 63.58 -19.83 38.47
N ASN A 71 62.69 -20.35 37.62
CA ASN A 71 62.00 -19.62 36.55
C ASN A 71 62.92 -19.08 35.44
N SER A 72 64.05 -19.75 35.18
CA SER A 72 64.88 -19.50 34.00
C SER A 72 65.29 -20.79 33.30
N ALA A 73 65.62 -20.68 32.01
CA ALA A 73 66.10 -21.76 31.17
C ALA A 73 67.49 -21.44 30.63
N LEU A 74 68.31 -22.48 30.44
CA LEU A 74 69.63 -22.34 29.83
C LEU A 74 69.48 -22.22 28.31
N VAL A 75 69.81 -21.05 27.77
CA VAL A 75 69.81 -20.76 26.33
C VAL A 75 71.22 -20.30 25.94
N VAL A 76 71.93 -21.09 25.14
CA VAL A 76 73.29 -20.77 24.65
C VAL A 76 74.25 -20.39 25.79
N ASN A 77 74.40 -21.27 26.79
CA ASN A 77 75.23 -21.08 28.00
C ASN A 77 74.88 -19.89 28.91
N THR A 78 73.84 -19.13 28.58
CA THR A 78 73.30 -18.06 29.43
C THR A 78 71.93 -18.45 29.97
N CYS A 79 71.67 -18.17 31.23
CA CYS A 79 70.33 -18.32 31.79
C CYS A 79 69.48 -17.16 31.30
N VAL A 80 68.26 -17.46 30.87
CA VAL A 80 67.27 -16.47 30.45
C VAL A 80 65.99 -16.75 31.23
N CYS A 81 65.43 -15.72 31.88
CA CYS A 81 64.16 -15.87 32.58
C CYS A 81 63.06 -16.37 31.63
N ASN A 82 62.23 -17.29 32.11
CA ASN A 82 61.09 -17.80 31.37
C ASN A 82 60.10 -16.65 31.09
N SER A 83 59.27 -16.79 30.07
CA SER A 83 58.19 -15.84 29.80
C SER A 83 57.35 -15.59 31.06
N GLY A 84 57.04 -14.32 31.33
CA GLY A 84 56.40 -13.88 32.57
C GLY A 84 57.37 -13.52 33.71
N TYR A 85 58.69 -13.61 33.50
CA TYR A 85 59.70 -13.26 34.49
C TYR A 85 60.80 -12.34 33.92
N PHE A 86 61.39 -11.49 34.77
CA PHE A 86 62.50 -10.60 34.45
C PHE A 86 63.60 -10.68 35.51
N TYR A 87 64.81 -10.25 35.18
CA TYR A 87 65.91 -10.15 36.14
C TYR A 87 65.71 -8.94 37.07
N SER A 88 65.30 -9.19 38.31
CA SER A 88 65.20 -8.15 39.36
C SER A 88 66.58 -7.81 39.94
N SER A 89 67.49 -8.76 39.89
CA SER A 89 68.94 -8.63 40.10
C SER A 89 69.65 -9.67 39.22
N ASN A 90 70.98 -9.58 39.04
CA ASN A 90 71.78 -10.45 38.14
C ASN A 90 71.62 -11.98 38.37
N THR A 91 70.82 -12.41 39.34
CA THR A 91 70.70 -13.80 39.79
C THR A 91 69.27 -14.26 40.09
N VAL A 92 68.26 -13.38 40.01
CA VAL A 92 66.86 -13.69 40.41
C VAL A 92 65.86 -13.29 39.34
N CYS A 93 65.10 -14.28 38.85
CA CYS A 93 63.95 -14.07 37.97
C CYS A 93 62.69 -13.80 38.81
N SER A 94 62.19 -12.57 38.78
CA SER A 94 60.96 -12.14 39.45
C SER A 94 59.81 -12.06 38.45
N ALA A 95 58.59 -12.35 38.89
CA ALA A 95 57.42 -12.33 38.02
C ALA A 95 57.07 -10.90 37.57
N CYS A 96 56.56 -10.76 36.35
CA CYS A 96 55.98 -9.52 35.85
C CYS A 96 54.70 -9.14 36.63
N GLN A 97 54.30 -7.87 36.61
CA GLN A 97 52.99 -7.46 37.12
C GLN A 97 51.84 -8.13 36.35
N ASN A 98 50.68 -8.23 37.00
CA ASN A 98 49.46 -8.77 36.42
C ASN A 98 49.17 -8.16 35.05
N ASN A 99 48.70 -8.97 34.11
CA ASN A 99 48.37 -8.62 32.72
C ASN A 99 49.58 -8.48 31.77
N CYS A 100 50.79 -8.66 32.28
CA CYS A 100 52.00 -8.64 31.46
C CYS A 100 52.48 -10.05 31.10
N LYS A 101 52.63 -10.33 29.80
CA LYS A 101 53.17 -11.60 29.26
C LYS A 101 54.70 -11.62 29.27
N THR A 102 55.33 -10.48 28.99
CA THR A 102 56.80 -10.30 29.11
C THR A 102 57.11 -8.88 29.57
N CYS A 103 58.03 -8.70 30.52
CA CYS A 103 58.46 -7.40 31.04
C CYS A 103 59.99 -7.24 31.02
N SER A 104 60.50 -6.01 31.16
CA SER A 104 61.92 -5.68 31.26
C SER A 104 62.20 -4.79 32.46
N ASP A 105 63.37 -4.94 33.09
CA ASP A 105 63.93 -4.07 34.16
C ASP A 105 63.13 -3.96 35.48
N THR A 106 61.80 -3.85 35.42
CA THR A 106 60.87 -3.84 36.57
C THR A 106 59.62 -4.66 36.24
N ALA A 107 58.86 -5.03 37.27
CA ALA A 107 57.61 -5.77 37.09
C ALA A 107 56.55 -4.97 36.30
N GLU A 108 56.59 -3.63 36.39
CA GLU A 108 55.69 -2.70 35.68
C GLU A 108 56.08 -2.46 34.21
N SER A 109 57.34 -2.68 33.82
CA SER A 109 57.80 -2.32 32.47
C SER A 109 57.41 -3.41 31.45
N CYS A 110 56.14 -3.42 31.07
CA CYS A 110 55.62 -4.47 30.21
C CYS A 110 56.00 -4.28 28.73
N LEU A 111 56.59 -5.32 28.14
CA LEU A 111 56.94 -5.40 26.72
C LEU A 111 55.82 -5.98 25.87
N THR A 112 55.11 -6.99 26.39
CA THR A 112 53.95 -7.60 25.73
C THR A 112 52.88 -7.94 26.75
N CYS A 113 51.62 -7.67 26.39
CA CYS A 113 50.47 -7.98 27.23
C CYS A 113 50.03 -9.45 27.07
N ILE A 114 49.32 -9.99 28.05
CA ILE A 114 48.55 -11.22 27.83
C ILE A 114 47.49 -10.97 26.75
N ASP A 115 47.08 -12.00 26.01
CA ASP A 115 46.34 -11.82 24.74
C ASP A 115 45.01 -11.06 24.91
N THR A 116 44.48 -10.99 26.14
CA THR A 116 43.19 -10.41 26.52
C THR A 116 43.21 -8.93 26.91
N VAL A 117 44.38 -8.30 27.04
CA VAL A 117 44.55 -6.87 27.42
C VAL A 117 45.44 -6.15 26.40
N HIS A 118 45.39 -4.82 26.36
CA HIS A 118 46.13 -4.00 25.39
C HIS A 118 47.08 -3.01 26.08
N MET A 119 48.10 -2.55 25.36
CA MET A 119 49.02 -1.52 25.82
C MET A 119 48.27 -0.17 25.84
N SER A 120 47.84 0.26 27.03
CA SER A 120 46.97 1.45 27.18
C SER A 120 47.77 2.75 27.19
N ALA A 121 48.94 2.71 27.84
CA ALA A 121 50.00 3.70 27.76
C ALA A 121 51.30 2.94 28.08
N ALA A 122 52.32 3.01 27.24
CA ALA A 122 53.58 2.35 27.56
C ALA A 122 54.07 2.86 28.95
N PRO A 123 54.37 1.98 29.92
CA PRO A 123 54.56 0.54 29.83
C PRO A 123 53.47 -0.32 30.54
N SER A 124 52.24 0.19 30.72
CA SER A 124 51.17 -0.53 31.41
C SER A 124 50.15 -1.20 30.47
N CYS A 125 49.98 -2.51 30.67
CA CYS A 125 48.92 -3.31 30.08
C CYS A 125 47.63 -3.10 30.86
N ALA A 126 46.60 -2.56 30.20
CA ALA A 126 45.29 -2.37 30.80
C ALA A 126 44.19 -2.74 29.81
N CYS A 127 43.00 -2.96 30.34
CA CYS A 127 41.83 -3.09 29.49
C CYS A 127 41.57 -1.76 28.74
N PRO A 128 41.01 -1.82 27.53
CA PRO A 128 40.67 -0.63 26.77
C PRO A 128 39.71 0.29 27.53
N VAL A 129 39.69 1.56 27.15
CA VAL A 129 38.81 2.56 27.78
C VAL A 129 37.35 2.08 27.71
N LEU A 130 36.60 2.26 28.79
CA LEU A 130 35.21 1.77 28.97
C LEU A 130 35.08 0.23 29.04
N SER A 131 36.11 -0.46 29.51
CA SER A 131 36.03 -1.88 29.86
C SER A 131 36.67 -2.18 31.21
N THR A 132 36.26 -3.31 31.77
CA THR A 132 36.71 -3.80 33.07
C THR A 132 37.30 -5.20 32.90
N LEU A 133 38.37 -5.51 33.65
CA LEU A 133 38.96 -6.83 33.68
C LEU A 133 38.11 -7.75 34.58
N ILE A 134 37.47 -8.76 33.99
CA ILE A 134 36.70 -9.77 34.71
C ILE A 134 37.35 -11.13 34.47
N GLY A 135 38.00 -11.67 35.51
CA GLY A 135 38.89 -12.83 35.37
C GLY A 135 40.10 -12.46 34.51
N ASP A 136 40.39 -13.26 33.49
CA ASP A 136 41.48 -13.02 32.54
C ASP A 136 41.01 -12.31 31.27
N SER A 137 39.77 -11.81 31.18
CA SER A 137 39.22 -11.19 29.95
C SER A 137 38.71 -9.78 30.18
N CYS A 138 38.99 -8.86 29.25
CA CYS A 138 38.38 -7.54 29.26
C CYS A 138 36.94 -7.63 28.76
N VAL A 139 36.01 -7.06 29.52
CA VAL A 139 34.59 -6.96 29.17
C VAL A 139 34.22 -5.49 29.12
N CYS A 140 33.62 -5.04 28.02
CA CYS A 140 33.10 -3.67 27.93
C CYS A 140 32.08 -3.43 29.06
N ASN A 141 32.08 -2.20 29.59
CA ASN A 141 31.14 -1.81 30.64
C ASN A 141 29.68 -1.92 30.15
N GLU A 142 28.72 -1.98 31.06
CA GLU A 142 27.30 -2.05 30.70
C GLU A 142 26.91 -0.95 29.69
N GLY A 143 26.14 -1.33 28.66
CA GLY A 143 25.78 -0.46 27.55
C GLY A 143 26.84 -0.33 26.45
N TYR A 144 27.94 -1.09 26.48
CA TYR A 144 28.98 -1.10 25.44
C TYR A 144 29.31 -2.52 24.95
N TYR A 145 29.76 -2.63 23.71
CA TYR A 145 30.23 -3.89 23.09
C TYR A 145 31.55 -3.68 22.34
N PHE A 146 32.27 -4.77 22.06
CA PHE A 146 33.46 -4.72 21.22
C PHE A 146 33.08 -4.57 19.74
N SER A 147 33.26 -3.37 19.18
CA SER A 147 33.06 -3.13 17.74
C SER A 147 34.26 -3.53 16.89
N SER A 148 35.42 -3.64 17.52
CA SER A 148 36.70 -4.04 16.95
C SER A 148 37.56 -4.58 18.10
N PRO A 149 38.64 -5.35 17.84
CA PRO A 149 39.56 -5.74 18.90
C PRO A 149 40.00 -4.52 19.71
N TYR A 150 39.69 -4.56 21.01
CA TYR A 150 40.04 -3.53 21.98
C TYR A 150 39.32 -2.17 21.85
N VAL A 151 38.19 -2.09 21.13
CA VAL A 151 37.36 -0.87 21.07
C VAL A 151 35.96 -1.15 21.59
N CYS A 152 35.60 -0.51 22.71
CA CYS A 152 34.24 -0.52 23.23
C CYS A 152 33.42 0.61 22.59
N SER A 153 32.35 0.26 21.90
CA SER A 153 31.39 1.19 21.31
C SER A 153 30.05 1.08 22.00
N PRO A 154 29.29 2.18 22.14
CA PRO A 154 28.01 2.16 22.81
C PRO A 154 27.01 1.28 22.04
N CYS A 155 26.17 0.58 22.77
CA CYS A 155 24.99 -0.09 22.22
C CYS A 155 24.00 0.94 21.66
N ASN A 156 23.04 0.47 20.85
CA ASN A 156 21.87 1.27 20.50
C ASN A 156 21.20 1.76 21.78
N THR A 157 20.66 2.99 21.76
CA THR A 157 20.01 3.63 22.91
C THR A 157 18.87 2.82 23.51
N ASN A 158 18.33 1.86 22.76
CA ASN A 158 17.22 1.02 23.19
C ASN A 158 17.69 -0.31 23.85
N CYS A 159 18.98 -0.64 23.73
CA CYS A 159 19.57 -1.82 24.37
C CYS A 159 20.09 -1.47 25.78
N ALA A 160 19.74 -2.28 26.77
CA ALA A 160 20.45 -2.30 28.07
C ALA A 160 21.84 -2.94 27.93
N GLY A 161 21.98 -3.90 27.01
CA GLY A 161 23.26 -4.50 26.61
C GLY A 161 23.15 -5.11 25.22
N CYS A 162 24.28 -5.26 24.53
CA CYS A 162 24.35 -5.75 23.15
C CYS A 162 25.62 -6.58 22.91
N THR A 163 25.61 -7.42 21.88
CA THR A 163 26.77 -8.23 21.45
C THR A 163 27.03 -8.10 19.96
N ASP A 164 28.30 -8.10 19.56
CA ASP A 164 28.80 -8.07 18.18
C ASP A 164 28.47 -6.79 17.37
N THR A 165 27.29 -6.22 17.54
CA THR A 165 26.81 -5.00 16.87
C THR A 165 25.99 -4.16 17.85
N ALA A 166 25.82 -2.86 17.57
CA ALA A 166 25.06 -1.97 18.42
C ALA A 166 23.57 -2.35 18.49
N GLU A 167 23.06 -3.00 17.44
CA GLU A 167 21.65 -3.35 17.25
C GLU A 167 21.27 -4.70 17.84
N ASN A 168 22.22 -5.61 18.06
CA ASN A 168 21.96 -6.96 18.54
C ASN A 168 21.90 -6.95 20.08
N CYS A 169 20.74 -6.58 20.61
CA CYS A 169 20.55 -6.40 22.05
C CYS A 169 20.40 -7.74 22.77
N ASN A 170 21.11 -7.93 23.88
CA ASN A 170 20.90 -9.05 24.81
C ASN A 170 19.71 -8.77 25.75
N ALA A 171 19.46 -7.50 26.03
CA ALA A 171 18.35 -7.02 26.84
C ALA A 171 17.98 -5.60 26.40
N CYS A 172 16.69 -5.26 26.42
CA CYS A 172 16.21 -3.91 26.18
C CYS A 172 16.15 -3.12 27.50
N ILE A 173 16.30 -1.79 27.45
CA ILE A 173 16.19 -0.92 28.65
C ILE A 173 14.78 -0.99 29.27
N ASP A 174 13.76 -1.27 28.45
CA ASP A 174 12.40 -1.53 28.90
C ASP A 174 11.91 -2.89 28.37
N THR A 175 11.80 -3.87 29.27
CA THR A 175 11.35 -5.24 28.98
C THR A 175 9.83 -5.34 28.86
N THR A 176 9.08 -4.28 29.17
CA THR A 176 7.62 -4.35 29.21
C THR A 176 6.96 -4.10 27.86
N ARG A 177 7.67 -3.64 26.82
CA ARG A 177 7.01 -3.11 25.61
C ARG A 177 7.73 -3.26 24.27
N MET A 178 8.48 -4.34 24.02
CA MET A 178 9.19 -4.52 22.73
C MET A 178 9.10 -5.94 22.18
N SER A 179 9.07 -6.05 20.84
CA SER A 179 9.02 -7.32 20.11
C SER A 179 10.41 -7.96 20.13
N GLU A 180 10.56 -9.04 20.89
CA GLU A 180 11.68 -10.01 20.98
C GLU A 180 13.08 -9.58 20.46
N ALA A 181 14.11 -9.72 21.32
CA ALA A 181 15.52 -9.65 20.92
C ALA A 181 15.77 -10.54 19.67
N PRO A 182 16.52 -10.07 18.66
CA PRO A 182 17.70 -9.22 18.81
C PRO A 182 17.50 -7.73 18.52
N ALA A 183 16.35 -7.27 18.00
CA ALA A 183 16.11 -5.86 17.69
C ALA A 183 15.12 -5.25 18.68
N CYS A 184 15.61 -4.48 19.66
CA CYS A 184 14.76 -3.71 20.57
C CYS A 184 14.05 -2.59 19.79
N ALA A 185 12.90 -2.94 19.20
CA ALA A 185 12.02 -2.06 18.44
C ALA A 185 10.63 -1.96 19.09
N CYS A 186 10.02 -0.79 18.98
CA CYS A 186 8.64 -0.62 19.44
C CYS A 186 7.71 -1.53 18.61
N PRO A 187 6.66 -2.09 19.24
CA PRO A 187 5.72 -2.95 18.55
C PRO A 187 4.99 -2.19 17.45
N ALA A 188 4.37 -2.92 16.53
CA ALA A 188 3.58 -2.32 15.46
C ALA A 188 2.54 -1.35 16.05
N TYR A 189 2.38 -0.20 15.39
CA TYR A 189 1.50 0.91 15.82
C TYR A 189 1.91 1.58 17.14
N ALA A 190 3.20 1.51 17.51
CA ALA A 190 3.82 2.34 18.54
C ALA A 190 5.00 3.14 17.99
N TYR A 191 5.28 4.27 18.63
CA TYR A 191 6.44 5.09 18.38
C TYR A 191 7.28 5.24 19.66
N GLN A 192 8.55 5.59 19.47
CA GLN A 192 9.46 5.83 20.58
C GLN A 192 9.25 7.24 21.15
N ASN A 193 8.91 7.33 22.44
CA ASN A 193 8.82 8.58 23.18
C ASN A 193 9.79 8.54 24.36
N GLY A 194 11.02 9.00 24.14
CA GLY A 194 12.13 8.81 25.07
C GLY A 194 12.54 7.34 25.18
N ASN A 195 12.56 6.80 26.41
CA ASN A 195 12.91 5.40 26.69
C ASN A 195 11.67 4.47 26.74
N VAL A 196 10.49 4.97 26.41
CA VAL A 196 9.23 4.23 26.50
C VAL A 196 8.59 4.16 25.12
N CYS A 197 8.07 2.99 24.75
CA CYS A 197 7.19 2.88 23.60
C CYS A 197 5.79 3.38 23.97
N GLN A 198 5.23 4.22 23.10
CA GLN A 198 3.88 4.75 23.22
C GLN A 198 3.08 4.35 21.98
N CYS A 199 1.91 3.75 22.16
CA CYS A 199 1.02 3.45 21.04
C CYS A 199 0.65 4.75 20.29
N ASN A 200 0.47 4.65 18.99
CA ASN A 200 -0.02 5.72 18.14
C ASN A 200 -1.41 6.19 18.62
N ILE A 201 -1.77 7.43 18.29
CA ILE A 201 -3.11 7.96 18.56
C ILE A 201 -4.18 7.00 18.00
N GLY A 202 -5.18 6.68 18.82
CA GLY A 202 -6.22 5.71 18.51
C GLY A 202 -5.85 4.25 18.74
N TYR A 203 -4.72 3.98 19.40
CA TYR A 203 -4.29 2.67 19.85
C TYR A 203 -3.95 2.68 21.33
N TYR A 204 -4.06 1.54 21.99
CA TYR A 204 -3.71 1.35 23.39
C TYR A 204 -3.07 -0.05 23.59
N TYR A 205 -2.42 -0.24 24.74
CA TYR A 205 -1.75 -1.50 25.06
C TYR A 205 -2.75 -2.59 25.48
N SER A 206 -3.05 -3.50 24.57
CA SER A 206 -3.84 -4.71 24.84
C SER A 206 -3.06 -5.81 25.58
N SER A 207 -1.74 -5.75 25.43
CA SER A 207 -0.77 -6.60 26.12
C SER A 207 0.52 -5.78 26.23
N PRO A 208 1.52 -6.24 27.01
CA PRO A 208 2.82 -5.57 27.09
C PRO A 208 3.42 -5.29 25.70
N THR A 209 3.23 -6.18 24.73
CA THR A 209 3.87 -6.11 23.41
C THR A 209 2.92 -5.78 22.25
N THR A 210 1.63 -5.53 22.50
CA THR A 210 0.65 -5.34 21.42
C THR A 210 -0.17 -4.07 21.58
N CYS A 211 -0.01 -3.13 20.66
CA CYS A 211 -0.91 -2.00 20.47
C CYS A 211 -2.11 -2.42 19.63
N SER A 212 -3.31 -2.32 20.20
CA SER A 212 -4.56 -2.62 19.53
C SER A 212 -5.39 -1.35 19.35
N PRO A 213 -6.22 -1.25 18.28
CA PRO A 213 -6.99 -0.04 18.02
C PRO A 213 -8.09 0.19 19.07
N CYS A 214 -8.32 1.44 19.43
CA CYS A 214 -9.45 1.86 20.25
C CYS A 214 -10.78 1.70 19.49
N LYS A 215 -11.89 1.50 20.20
CA LYS A 215 -13.23 1.55 19.60
C LYS A 215 -13.67 3.00 19.36
N ASN A 216 -14.69 3.18 18.53
CA ASN A 216 -15.46 4.43 18.39
C ASN A 216 -14.65 5.70 18.06
N ASN A 217 -13.55 5.60 17.31
CA ASN A 217 -12.70 6.75 16.90
C ASN A 217 -12.15 7.58 18.07
N CYS A 218 -11.82 6.90 19.17
CA CYS A 218 -11.10 7.50 20.28
C CYS A 218 -9.66 7.83 19.91
N ALA A 219 -9.16 8.97 20.38
CA ALA A 219 -7.74 9.30 20.34
C ALA A 219 -6.98 8.59 21.47
N THR A 220 -7.59 8.47 22.65
CA THR A 220 -7.09 7.68 23.78
C THR A 220 -8.23 6.88 24.41
N CYS A 221 -7.96 5.64 24.81
CA CYS A 221 -8.93 4.75 25.45
C CYS A 221 -8.26 3.91 26.56
N ASP A 222 -9.07 3.47 27.54
CA ASP A 222 -8.61 2.65 28.67
C ASP A 222 -8.32 1.19 28.25
N THR A 223 -7.80 0.38 29.17
CA THR A 223 -7.34 -1.01 28.97
C THR A 223 -8.38 -1.97 28.39
N ASP A 224 -9.66 -1.64 28.45
CA ASP A 224 -10.75 -2.49 27.95
C ASP A 224 -11.25 -2.07 26.54
N HIS A 225 -10.62 -1.06 25.91
CA HIS A 225 -11.03 -0.40 24.65
C HIS A 225 -12.45 0.21 24.63
N SER A 226 -13.23 0.07 25.70
CA SER A 226 -14.66 0.36 25.75
C SER A 226 -14.97 1.76 26.24
N THR A 227 -14.04 2.39 26.96
CA THR A 227 -14.14 3.77 27.45
C THR A 227 -13.21 4.69 26.68
N CYS A 228 -13.81 5.71 26.08
CA CYS A 228 -13.12 6.75 25.34
C CYS A 228 -12.74 7.91 26.26
N ASP A 229 -11.45 8.23 26.38
CA ASP A 229 -11.01 9.36 27.20
C ASP A 229 -10.99 10.66 26.40
N THR A 230 -10.55 10.57 25.14
CA THR A 230 -10.53 11.70 24.20
C THR A 230 -10.90 11.23 22.80
N CYS A 231 -11.51 12.10 22.01
CA CYS A 231 -11.89 11.82 20.62
C CYS A 231 -10.81 12.25 19.63
N ILE A 232 -10.72 11.55 18.49
CA ILE A 232 -9.93 12.03 17.35
C ILE A 232 -10.50 13.37 16.86
N ASP A 233 -9.64 14.31 16.48
CA ASP A 233 -10.02 15.65 16.04
C ASP A 233 -11.17 15.62 15.01
N SER A 234 -12.15 16.51 15.18
CA SER A 234 -13.45 16.61 14.46
C SER A 234 -14.61 15.78 15.04
N VAL A 235 -14.37 14.88 15.99
CA VAL A 235 -15.41 14.10 16.68
C VAL A 235 -15.59 14.64 18.11
N HIS A 236 -16.84 14.74 18.60
CA HIS A 236 -17.15 15.29 19.93
C HIS A 236 -17.69 14.22 20.88
N MET A 237 -17.40 14.38 22.18
CA MET A 237 -18.09 13.66 23.25
C MET A 237 -19.52 14.19 23.36
N SER A 238 -20.49 13.53 22.72
CA SER A 238 -21.91 13.86 22.86
C SER A 238 -22.50 13.28 24.15
N SER A 239 -22.00 12.11 24.57
CA SER A 239 -22.32 11.45 25.83
C SER A 239 -21.31 10.34 26.07
N ALA A 240 -20.73 10.24 27.26
CA ALA A 240 -19.86 9.12 27.61
C ALA A 240 -20.55 7.77 27.31
N PRO A 241 -19.91 6.79 26.64
CA PRO A 241 -18.50 6.69 26.24
C PRO A 241 -18.24 6.77 24.72
N ASP A 242 -19.17 7.32 23.92
CA ASP A 242 -19.07 7.25 22.46
C ASP A 242 -18.70 8.60 21.84
N CYS A 243 -17.58 8.65 21.12
CA CYS A 243 -17.26 9.77 20.22
C CYS A 243 -18.20 9.71 19.01
N GLN A 244 -19.13 10.63 18.96
CA GLN A 244 -20.08 10.75 17.85
C GLN A 244 -19.79 11.98 17.03
N CYS A 245 -20.01 11.85 15.73
CA CYS A 245 -20.01 12.99 14.86
C CYS A 245 -21.14 13.96 15.25
N PRO A 246 -20.91 15.28 15.15
CA PRO A 246 -21.94 16.27 15.44
C PRO A 246 -23.21 16.02 14.63
N ALA A 247 -24.37 16.43 15.16
CA ALA A 247 -25.65 16.18 14.52
C ALA A 247 -25.64 16.60 13.04
N ARG A 248 -26.16 15.73 12.17
CA ARG A 248 -26.22 15.92 10.70
C ARG A 248 -24.86 15.86 9.99
N SER A 249 -23.91 15.11 10.56
CA SER A 249 -22.69 14.65 9.88
C SER A 249 -22.55 13.13 9.97
N THR A 250 -21.80 12.55 9.04
CA THR A 250 -21.42 11.14 8.99
C THR A 250 -19.92 11.00 9.06
N LEU A 251 -19.47 9.89 9.64
CA LEU A 251 -18.05 9.58 9.71
C LEU A 251 -17.58 9.00 8.36
N VAL A 252 -16.60 9.65 7.74
CA VAL A 252 -15.96 9.20 6.51
C VAL A 252 -14.45 9.25 6.71
N ASN A 253 -13.77 8.10 6.63
CA ASN A 253 -12.31 7.98 6.80
C ASN A 253 -11.74 8.60 8.09
N GLY A 254 -12.45 8.45 9.21
CA GLY A 254 -12.01 8.97 10.52
C GLY A 254 -12.25 10.48 10.72
N ALA A 255 -12.87 11.17 9.75
CA ALA A 255 -13.29 12.56 9.88
C ALA A 255 -14.83 12.66 9.79
N CYS A 256 -15.42 13.58 10.54
CA CYS A 256 -16.85 13.89 10.39
C CYS A 256 -17.05 14.79 9.17
N VAL A 257 -18.02 14.42 8.33
CA VAL A 257 -18.40 15.15 7.13
C VAL A 257 -19.89 15.48 7.22
N CYS A 258 -20.26 16.76 7.12
CA CYS A 258 -21.66 17.15 7.12
C CYS A 258 -22.44 16.44 5.99
N ASN A 259 -23.67 16.00 6.29
CA ASN A 259 -24.54 15.37 5.30
C ASN A 259 -24.84 16.34 4.14
N ASN A 260 -25.20 15.80 2.98
CA ASN A 260 -25.64 16.61 1.84
C ASN A 260 -26.71 17.63 2.26
N GLY A 261 -26.56 18.88 1.80
CA GLY A 261 -27.37 20.01 2.22
C GLY A 261 -26.92 20.69 3.52
N TYR A 262 -25.75 20.34 4.08
CA TYR A 262 -25.15 20.98 5.25
C TYR A 262 -23.65 21.27 5.04
N TYR A 263 -23.13 22.30 5.71
CA TYR A 263 -21.72 22.68 5.73
C TYR A 263 -21.27 23.06 7.16
N TYR A 264 -19.96 23.03 7.41
CA TYR A 264 -19.39 23.50 8.67
C TYR A 264 -19.40 25.03 8.75
N SER A 265 -20.21 25.60 9.64
CA SER A 265 -20.23 27.06 9.92
C SER A 265 -19.29 27.45 11.07
N ALA A 266 -18.90 26.48 11.90
CA ALA A 266 -17.85 26.52 12.91
C ALA A 266 -17.26 25.10 13.04
N ALA A 267 -16.14 24.92 13.75
CA ALA A 267 -15.44 23.65 13.87
C ALA A 267 -16.30 22.44 14.35
N THR A 268 -17.51 22.69 14.85
CA THR A 268 -18.33 21.69 15.54
C THR A 268 -19.80 21.62 15.10
N THR A 269 -20.25 22.47 14.16
CA THR A 269 -21.69 22.57 13.82
C THR A 269 -21.96 22.53 12.31
N CYS A 270 -22.80 21.57 11.89
CA CYS A 270 -23.31 21.48 10.52
C CYS A 270 -24.55 22.37 10.34
N SER A 271 -24.39 23.47 9.62
CA SER A 271 -25.45 24.40 9.26
C SER A 271 -26.01 24.10 7.86
N ARG A 272 -27.30 24.36 7.65
CA ARG A 272 -27.97 24.04 6.39
C ARG A 272 -27.47 24.94 5.25
N CYS A 273 -27.31 24.37 4.06
CA CYS A 273 -27.10 25.11 2.83
C CYS A 273 -28.32 25.99 2.51
N SER A 274 -28.11 27.03 1.71
CA SER A 274 -29.19 27.78 1.08
C SER A 274 -30.07 26.83 0.27
N SER A 275 -31.37 27.10 0.19
CA SER A 275 -32.34 26.23 -0.49
C SER A 275 -32.10 26.05 -1.99
N GLN A 276 -31.22 26.86 -2.58
CA GLN A 276 -30.82 26.80 -3.98
C GLN A 276 -29.62 25.85 -4.22
N CYS A 277 -28.94 25.43 -3.15
CA CYS A 277 -27.80 24.50 -3.20
C CYS A 277 -28.22 23.08 -2.79
N THR A 278 -27.75 22.08 -3.54
CA THR A 278 -27.81 20.66 -3.13
C THR A 278 -26.63 20.31 -2.20
N THR A 279 -25.44 20.83 -2.50
CA THR A 279 -24.27 20.80 -1.61
C THR A 279 -23.68 22.20 -1.48
N CYS A 280 -23.02 22.51 -0.37
CA CYS A 280 -22.35 23.80 -0.18
C CYS A 280 -21.08 23.66 0.66
N TYR A 281 -20.16 24.64 0.54
CA TYR A 281 -18.85 24.62 1.18
C TYR A 281 -18.57 25.93 1.89
N GLN A 282 -18.18 25.88 3.18
CA GLN A 282 -17.74 27.03 4.00
C GLN A 282 -18.78 28.16 4.23
N SER A 283 -19.81 28.28 3.40
CA SER A 283 -20.94 29.21 3.51
C SER A 283 -22.20 28.55 2.97
N SER A 284 -23.37 28.98 3.46
CA SER A 284 -24.66 28.47 2.97
C SER A 284 -24.92 28.81 1.51
N THR A 285 -24.29 29.84 0.96
CA THR A 285 -24.48 30.30 -0.43
C THR A 285 -23.43 29.80 -1.41
N ASN A 286 -22.31 29.27 -0.91
CA ASN A 286 -21.22 28.75 -1.73
C ASN A 286 -21.55 27.31 -2.16
N CYS A 287 -22.36 27.18 -3.21
CA CYS A 287 -22.89 25.89 -3.64
C CYS A 287 -21.81 25.05 -4.36
N GLY A 288 -21.69 23.77 -4.01
CA GLY A 288 -20.92 22.78 -4.76
C GLY A 288 -21.72 22.16 -5.90
N SER A 289 -23.04 22.09 -5.74
CA SER A 289 -23.98 21.72 -6.78
C SER A 289 -25.32 22.39 -6.52
N CYS A 290 -26.05 22.63 -7.60
CA CYS A 290 -27.34 23.31 -7.59
C CYS A 290 -28.50 22.31 -7.49
N SER A 291 -29.64 22.79 -7.02
CA SER A 291 -30.91 22.06 -7.12
C SER A 291 -31.31 21.89 -8.59
N ASP A 292 -32.21 20.94 -8.89
CA ASP A 292 -32.47 20.52 -10.27
C ASP A 292 -32.93 21.63 -11.23
N THR A 293 -33.44 22.74 -10.70
CA THR A 293 -33.95 23.89 -11.48
C THR A 293 -33.04 25.13 -11.44
N THR A 294 -31.92 25.08 -10.72
CA THR A 294 -30.93 26.17 -10.69
C THR A 294 -29.63 25.75 -11.38
N HIS A 295 -28.87 26.71 -11.89
CA HIS A 295 -27.57 26.48 -12.51
C HIS A 295 -26.46 27.26 -11.79
N MET A 296 -25.23 26.82 -11.97
CA MET A 296 -24.05 27.39 -11.30
C MET A 296 -23.67 28.69 -12.01
N SER A 297 -23.67 29.82 -11.28
CA SER A 297 -23.27 31.11 -11.84
C SER A 297 -21.75 31.29 -11.82
N SER A 298 -21.25 32.40 -12.37
CA SER A 298 -19.81 32.70 -12.46
C SER A 298 -19.15 32.99 -11.10
N ALA A 299 -19.95 33.18 -10.04
CA ALA A 299 -19.52 33.12 -8.65
C ALA A 299 -20.07 31.81 -8.05
N PRO A 300 -19.43 31.19 -7.04
CA PRO A 300 -19.94 29.97 -6.45
C PRO A 300 -21.28 30.24 -5.75
N GLY A 301 -22.36 30.03 -6.49
CA GLY A 301 -23.73 30.36 -6.17
C GLY A 301 -24.64 29.77 -7.26
N CYS A 302 -25.87 29.43 -6.88
CA CYS A 302 -26.86 28.89 -7.79
C CYS A 302 -27.88 29.96 -8.13
N GLU A 303 -28.14 30.16 -9.41
CA GLU A 303 -29.09 31.15 -9.93
C GLU A 303 -30.06 30.50 -10.91
N CYS A 304 -31.23 31.11 -11.09
CA CYS A 304 -32.15 30.67 -12.12
C CYS A 304 -31.58 30.97 -13.51
N PRO A 305 -31.79 30.07 -14.50
CA PRO A 305 -31.42 30.35 -15.88
C PRO A 305 -32.17 31.57 -16.42
N GLU A 306 -31.63 32.19 -17.47
CA GLU A 306 -32.28 33.31 -18.14
C GLU A 306 -33.68 32.90 -18.62
N GLN A 307 -34.65 33.81 -18.53
CA GLN A 307 -36.08 33.54 -18.76
C GLN A 307 -36.76 32.59 -17.77
N ALA A 308 -36.23 32.43 -16.56
CA ALA A 308 -36.91 31.77 -15.44
C ALA A 308 -37.08 32.68 -14.23
N THR A 309 -38.15 32.46 -13.47
CA THR A 309 -38.44 33.15 -12.21
C THR A 309 -38.34 32.17 -11.05
N LEU A 310 -37.69 32.58 -9.95
CA LEU A 310 -37.62 31.78 -8.72
C LEU A 310 -38.98 31.80 -8.00
N ILE A 311 -39.60 30.62 -7.85
CA ILE A 311 -40.84 30.44 -7.10
C ILE A 311 -40.60 29.42 -5.98
N GLY A 312 -40.51 29.90 -4.75
CA GLY A 312 -40.14 29.06 -3.61
C GLY A 312 -38.69 28.62 -3.70
N THR A 313 -38.45 27.32 -3.93
CA THR A 313 -37.12 26.71 -4.08
C THR A 313 -36.84 26.21 -5.50
N SER A 314 -37.74 26.45 -6.45
CA SER A 314 -37.61 25.98 -7.83
C SER A 314 -37.74 27.12 -8.82
N CYS A 315 -36.91 27.11 -9.87
CA CYS A 315 -37.06 28.04 -10.99
C CYS A 315 -38.13 27.53 -11.95
N LEU A 316 -39.07 28.41 -12.31
CA LEU A 316 -40.09 28.16 -13.31
C LEU A 316 -39.80 29.02 -14.53
N CYS A 317 -39.74 28.42 -15.72
CA CYS A 317 -39.60 29.18 -16.97
C CYS A 317 -40.78 30.14 -17.15
N ASN A 318 -40.48 31.33 -17.67
CA ASN A 318 -41.48 32.34 -18.00
C ASN A 318 -42.44 31.82 -19.07
N PRO A 319 -43.69 32.35 -19.15
CA PRO A 319 -44.64 31.97 -20.18
C PRO A 319 -44.01 32.07 -21.59
N GLY A 320 -44.13 31.01 -22.39
CA GLY A 320 -43.48 30.93 -23.71
C GLY A 320 -42.18 30.11 -23.75
N TYR A 321 -41.70 29.64 -22.59
CA TYR A 321 -40.46 28.85 -22.46
C TYR A 321 -40.68 27.58 -21.63
N TYR A 322 -39.92 26.52 -21.90
CA TYR A 322 -39.90 25.28 -21.11
C TYR A 322 -38.48 24.86 -20.73
N PHE A 323 -38.35 24.04 -19.68
CA PHE A 323 -37.06 23.54 -19.20
C PHE A 323 -36.51 22.48 -20.18
N SER A 324 -35.45 22.82 -20.89
CA SER A 324 -34.73 21.92 -21.79
C SER A 324 -33.88 20.93 -20.99
N THR A 325 -33.43 19.85 -21.65
CA THR A 325 -32.59 18.80 -21.06
C THR A 325 -31.22 19.30 -20.57
N ASP A 326 -30.80 20.48 -21.01
CA ASP A 326 -29.57 21.18 -20.59
C ASP A 326 -29.76 22.12 -19.39
N LYS A 327 -30.93 22.09 -18.74
CA LYS A 327 -31.32 22.95 -17.62
C LYS A 327 -31.45 24.45 -17.97
N THR A 328 -31.71 24.77 -19.25
CA THR A 328 -32.04 26.13 -19.71
C THR A 328 -33.52 26.26 -20.08
N CYS A 329 -34.04 27.49 -20.13
CA CYS A 329 -35.41 27.76 -20.61
C CYS A 329 -35.39 28.05 -22.12
N SER A 330 -36.00 27.17 -22.92
CA SER A 330 -36.05 27.27 -24.39
C SER A 330 -37.44 27.67 -24.90
N PRO A 331 -37.54 28.48 -25.97
CA PRO A 331 -38.82 28.98 -26.51
C PRO A 331 -39.66 27.88 -27.16
N ILE A 332 -40.98 27.98 -27.06
CA ILE A 332 -41.95 26.94 -27.45
C ILE A 332 -42.09 26.73 -28.98
N ASP A 333 -41.72 27.70 -29.82
CA ASP A 333 -42.07 27.71 -31.25
C ASP A 333 -41.21 26.83 -32.19
N THR A 334 -40.10 26.24 -31.73
CA THR A 334 -39.16 25.50 -32.61
C THR A 334 -39.19 23.98 -32.46
N ASP A 335 -39.75 23.44 -31.37
CA ASP A 335 -39.51 22.02 -31.00
C ASP A 335 -40.75 21.29 -30.44
N CYS A 336 -41.97 21.68 -30.80
CA CYS A 336 -43.14 20.82 -30.59
C CYS A 336 -43.40 19.95 -31.83
N ALA A 337 -43.85 18.71 -31.65
CA ALA A 337 -44.31 17.89 -32.76
C ALA A 337 -45.41 18.62 -33.56
N PRO A 338 -45.44 18.50 -34.91
CA PRO A 338 -46.26 19.35 -35.79
C PRO A 338 -47.78 19.22 -35.61
N GLN A 339 -48.25 18.18 -34.91
CA GLN A 339 -49.64 18.00 -34.51
C GLN A 339 -50.04 18.76 -33.23
N CYS A 340 -49.09 19.27 -32.45
CA CYS A 340 -49.34 20.03 -31.22
C CYS A 340 -49.56 21.52 -31.52
N ALA A 341 -50.50 22.15 -30.83
CA ALA A 341 -50.61 23.61 -30.71
C ALA A 341 -49.84 24.15 -29.49
N GLN A 342 -49.71 23.32 -28.44
CA GLN A 342 -48.88 23.57 -27.24
C GLN A 342 -48.29 22.24 -26.77
N CYS A 343 -47.09 22.23 -26.19
CA CYS A 343 -46.43 21.02 -25.69
C CYS A 343 -45.63 21.26 -24.39
N SER A 344 -45.45 20.21 -23.58
CA SER A 344 -44.56 20.21 -22.40
C SER A 344 -43.23 19.49 -22.65
N SER A 345 -43.13 18.78 -23.77
CA SER A 345 -41.92 18.23 -24.39
C SER A 345 -42.20 17.99 -25.88
N TYR A 346 -41.19 17.72 -26.70
CA TYR A 346 -41.34 17.55 -28.16
C TYR A 346 -42.51 16.61 -28.55
N ASP A 347 -42.65 15.45 -27.87
CA ASP A 347 -43.70 14.46 -28.16
C ASP A 347 -44.95 14.55 -27.25
N PHE A 348 -44.96 15.44 -26.25
CA PHE A 348 -46.07 15.57 -25.29
C PHE A 348 -46.84 16.88 -25.49
N CYS A 349 -47.92 16.83 -26.25
CA CYS A 349 -48.82 17.94 -26.49
C CYS A 349 -49.72 18.22 -25.26
N THR A 350 -49.92 19.49 -24.94
CA THR A 350 -50.92 19.98 -23.98
C THR A 350 -52.15 20.57 -24.68
N ALA A 351 -52.03 20.91 -25.97
CA ALA A 351 -53.13 21.28 -26.85
C ALA A 351 -52.84 20.80 -28.29
N CYS A 352 -53.89 20.45 -29.04
CA CYS A 352 -53.78 19.99 -30.43
C CYS A 352 -54.16 21.07 -31.43
N ASN A 353 -53.69 20.93 -32.68
CA ASN A 353 -54.04 21.87 -33.72
C ASN A 353 -55.48 21.64 -34.20
N ASP A 354 -56.39 22.52 -33.77
CA ASP A 354 -57.82 22.46 -34.13
C ASP A 354 -58.05 22.62 -35.64
N ARG A 355 -57.15 23.29 -36.38
CA ARG A 355 -57.25 23.42 -37.84
C ARG A 355 -56.96 22.12 -38.59
N ALA A 356 -56.40 21.12 -37.91
CA ALA A 356 -56.03 19.83 -38.49
C ALA A 356 -57.06 18.71 -38.23
N ASN A 357 -58.22 19.00 -37.62
CA ASN A 357 -59.20 18.00 -37.16
C ASN A 357 -58.57 16.92 -36.25
N THR A 358 -57.77 17.38 -35.28
CA THR A 358 -57.10 16.51 -34.30
C THR A 358 -57.67 16.70 -32.90
N PHE A 359 -57.58 15.68 -32.06
CA PHE A 359 -57.95 15.75 -30.63
C PHE A 359 -56.83 15.22 -29.75
N LEU A 360 -56.80 15.73 -28.51
CA LEU A 360 -55.79 15.37 -27.53
C LEU A 360 -56.16 14.07 -26.81
N ASN A 361 -55.25 13.09 -26.86
CA ASN A 361 -55.26 12.00 -25.89
C ASN A 361 -54.57 12.50 -24.61
N THR A 362 -55.36 12.78 -23.58
CA THR A 362 -54.88 13.34 -22.31
C THR A 362 -54.03 12.37 -21.47
N VAL A 363 -54.08 11.07 -21.78
CA VAL A 363 -53.29 10.05 -21.08
C VAL A 363 -51.90 9.93 -21.69
N THR A 364 -51.79 9.98 -23.01
CA THR A 364 -50.51 9.84 -23.72
C THR A 364 -49.89 11.17 -24.12
N GLY A 365 -50.61 12.29 -23.98
CA GLY A 365 -50.16 13.60 -24.45
C GLY A 365 -50.06 13.70 -25.97
N THR A 366 -50.70 12.79 -26.72
CA THR A 366 -50.55 12.75 -28.19
C THR A 366 -51.81 13.25 -28.89
N CYS A 367 -51.65 14.03 -29.96
CA CYS A 367 -52.76 14.43 -30.84
C CYS A 367 -53.05 13.36 -31.89
N ARG A 368 -54.34 13.03 -32.10
CA ARG A 368 -54.81 12.05 -33.10
C ARG A 368 -55.90 12.66 -33.98
N CYS A 369 -56.05 12.17 -35.22
CA CYS A 369 -57.14 12.58 -36.11
C CYS A 369 -58.51 12.16 -35.55
N TRP A 370 -59.55 13.00 -35.72
CA TRP A 370 -60.92 12.67 -35.29
C TRP A 370 -61.49 11.46 -35.99
N ASP A 371 -61.22 11.31 -37.29
CA ASP A 371 -61.66 10.14 -38.05
C ASP A 371 -60.65 8.99 -37.85
N PRO A 372 -61.09 7.80 -37.41
CA PRO A 372 -60.20 6.65 -37.20
C PRO A 372 -59.58 6.13 -38.50
N TYR A 373 -60.15 6.48 -39.66
CA TYR A 373 -59.62 6.17 -40.98
C TYR A 373 -58.83 7.34 -41.58
N ALA A 374 -58.36 8.29 -40.77
CA ALA A 374 -57.47 9.36 -41.19
C ALA A 374 -56.12 9.33 -40.47
N SER A 375 -55.06 9.68 -41.20
CA SER A 375 -53.70 9.85 -40.68
C SER A 375 -53.22 11.30 -40.88
N PHE A 376 -52.37 11.77 -39.97
CA PHE A 376 -51.84 13.14 -40.03
C PHE A 376 -50.76 13.24 -41.11
N ASP A 377 -50.98 14.07 -42.12
CA ASP A 377 -50.00 14.37 -43.16
C ASP A 377 -49.10 15.51 -42.69
N GLN A 378 -47.80 15.23 -42.50
CA GLN A 378 -46.82 16.20 -42.03
C GLN A 378 -46.54 17.34 -43.03
N THR A 379 -46.77 17.09 -44.33
CA THR A 379 -46.52 18.05 -45.41
C THR A 379 -47.64 19.08 -45.48
N THR A 380 -48.89 18.63 -45.39
CA THR A 380 -50.05 19.53 -45.44
C THR A 380 -50.53 19.98 -44.05
N ARG A 381 -49.98 19.41 -42.97
CA ARG A 381 -50.38 19.63 -41.58
C ARG A 381 -51.88 19.42 -41.34
N THR A 382 -52.46 18.44 -42.01
CA THR A 382 -53.90 18.11 -41.93
C THR A 382 -54.09 16.59 -41.91
N CYS A 383 -55.18 16.13 -41.27
CA CYS A 383 -55.59 14.73 -41.36
C CYS A 383 -56.12 14.38 -42.76
N LYS A 384 -55.58 13.33 -43.38
CA LYS A 384 -56.03 12.78 -44.67
C LYS A 384 -56.51 11.35 -44.49
N CYS A 385 -57.51 10.95 -45.27
CA CYS A 385 -58.00 9.58 -45.25
C CYS A 385 -56.88 8.60 -45.67
N ILE A 386 -56.81 7.48 -44.97
CA ILE A 386 -55.88 6.39 -45.30
C ILE A 386 -56.29 5.72 -46.62
N GLN A 387 -55.39 4.93 -47.20
CA GLN A 387 -55.64 4.21 -48.46
C GLN A 387 -56.92 3.36 -48.41
N GLY A 388 -57.68 3.38 -49.50
CA GLY A 388 -58.99 2.74 -49.59
C GLY A 388 -60.15 3.55 -49.02
N TYR A 389 -59.89 4.78 -48.54
CA TYR A 389 -60.92 5.72 -48.07
C TYR A 389 -60.78 7.07 -48.77
N TYR A 390 -61.90 7.73 -49.03
CA TYR A 390 -61.95 9.09 -49.58
C TYR A 390 -62.69 10.03 -48.62
N LEU A 391 -62.31 11.30 -48.65
CA LEU A 391 -62.98 12.33 -47.87
C LEU A 391 -64.30 12.68 -48.55
N SER A 392 -65.43 12.36 -47.91
CA SER A 392 -66.75 12.73 -48.42
C SER A 392 -66.96 14.24 -48.32
N SER A 393 -67.98 14.76 -49.01
CA SER A 393 -68.42 16.15 -48.89
C SER A 393 -68.88 16.54 -47.48
N SER A 394 -69.09 15.57 -46.59
CA SER A 394 -69.41 15.78 -45.17
C SER A 394 -68.18 15.76 -44.26
N GLY A 395 -66.96 15.65 -44.81
CA GLY A 395 -65.71 15.68 -44.05
C GLY A 395 -65.37 14.39 -43.30
N VAL A 396 -65.95 13.26 -43.70
CA VAL A 396 -65.73 11.93 -43.08
C VAL A 396 -65.09 10.99 -44.09
N CYS A 397 -64.17 10.14 -43.65
CA CYS A 397 -63.52 9.16 -44.50
C CYS A 397 -64.47 7.99 -44.78
N GLN A 398 -64.84 7.81 -46.05
CA GLN A 398 -65.71 6.72 -46.50
C GLN A 398 -64.93 5.72 -47.35
N ILE A 399 -65.27 4.43 -47.23
CA ILE A 399 -64.59 3.36 -47.96
C ILE A 399 -64.83 3.47 -49.47
N CYS A 400 -63.78 3.25 -50.25
CA CYS A 400 -63.85 3.10 -51.69
C CYS A 400 -64.57 1.79 -52.07
N MET A 401 -65.46 1.85 -53.05
CA MET A 401 -66.11 0.64 -53.56
C MET A 401 -65.14 -0.17 -54.40
N PRO A 402 -65.11 -1.50 -54.26
CA PRO A 402 -64.40 -2.36 -55.19
C PRO A 402 -64.83 -2.07 -56.64
N PRO A 403 -63.91 -2.00 -57.61
CA PRO A 403 -62.49 -2.38 -57.54
C PRO A 403 -61.48 -1.25 -57.20
N CYS A 404 -61.89 -0.08 -56.72
CA CYS A 404 -60.98 1.04 -56.46
C CYS A 404 -59.98 0.76 -55.30
N ALA A 405 -58.70 1.09 -55.50
CA ALA A 405 -57.69 1.17 -54.43
C ALA A 405 -57.64 2.58 -53.81
N GLN A 406 -57.80 3.60 -54.65
CA GLN A 406 -58.02 4.99 -54.26
C GLN A 406 -59.22 5.51 -55.03
N CYS A 407 -60.02 6.36 -54.39
CA CYS A 407 -61.21 6.94 -55.01
C CYS A 407 -61.37 8.41 -54.59
N SER A 408 -61.91 9.24 -55.49
CA SER A 408 -62.24 10.65 -55.23
C SER A 408 -62.97 11.22 -56.45
N PRO A 409 -64.07 12.00 -56.30
CA PRO A 409 -64.66 12.49 -55.06
C PRO A 409 -65.80 11.59 -54.54
N SER A 410 -66.01 10.41 -55.10
CA SER A 410 -67.04 9.45 -54.69
C SER A 410 -66.46 8.06 -54.53
N ALA A 411 -67.17 7.20 -53.78
CA ALA A 411 -66.75 5.82 -53.55
C ALA A 411 -66.56 5.00 -54.84
N THR A 412 -67.20 5.41 -55.94
CA THR A 412 -67.20 4.71 -57.24
C THR A 412 -66.27 5.34 -58.28
N PHE A 413 -65.73 6.52 -58.02
CA PHE A 413 -64.78 7.17 -58.92
C PHE A 413 -63.37 6.83 -58.50
N CYS A 414 -62.77 5.82 -59.12
CA CYS A 414 -61.42 5.37 -58.83
C CYS A 414 -60.39 6.37 -59.39
N THR A 415 -59.41 6.72 -58.57
CA THR A 415 -58.15 7.37 -58.99
C THR A 415 -57.00 6.37 -59.08
N GLU A 416 -57.17 5.19 -58.48
CA GLU A 416 -56.24 4.07 -58.56
C GLU A 416 -57.05 2.76 -58.43
N CYS A 417 -56.64 1.73 -59.16
CA CYS A 417 -57.30 0.42 -59.17
C CYS A 417 -56.55 -0.55 -58.28
N ASN A 418 -57.23 -1.55 -57.72
CA ASN A 418 -56.54 -2.60 -56.97
C ASN A 418 -55.68 -3.46 -57.92
N ASP A 419 -54.36 -3.47 -57.67
CA ASP A 419 -53.38 -4.19 -58.50
C ASP A 419 -53.58 -5.72 -58.50
N PHE A 420 -54.20 -6.27 -57.45
CA PHE A 420 -54.46 -7.71 -57.32
C PHE A 420 -55.45 -8.27 -58.36
N ALA A 421 -56.16 -7.41 -59.09
CA ALA A 421 -57.17 -7.81 -60.07
C ALA A 421 -56.73 -7.66 -61.53
N ASN A 422 -55.47 -7.31 -61.81
CA ASN A 422 -54.94 -7.14 -63.18
C ASN A 422 -55.80 -6.15 -64.00
N MET A 423 -56.04 -4.97 -63.42
CA MET A 423 -56.94 -3.94 -63.95
C MET A 423 -56.19 -2.69 -64.40
N ASP A 424 -56.74 -2.00 -65.40
CA ASP A 424 -56.33 -0.67 -65.85
C ASP A 424 -57.39 0.38 -65.48
N LEU A 425 -56.92 1.56 -65.08
CA LEU A 425 -57.76 2.70 -64.77
C LEU A 425 -58.22 3.41 -66.05
N ASN A 426 -59.53 3.50 -66.26
CA ASN A 426 -60.11 4.42 -67.22
C ASN A 426 -60.19 5.83 -66.59
N VAL A 427 -59.15 6.63 -66.79
CA VAL A 427 -59.00 7.97 -66.20
C VAL A 427 -60.19 8.89 -66.53
N ALA A 428 -60.77 8.77 -67.73
CA ALA A 428 -61.89 9.62 -68.17
C ALA A 428 -63.23 9.27 -67.48
N LYS A 429 -63.40 8.01 -67.06
CA LYS A 429 -64.64 7.53 -66.42
C LYS A 429 -64.47 7.26 -64.91
N GLY A 430 -63.26 7.36 -64.38
CA GLY A 430 -62.94 7.01 -62.99
C GLY A 430 -63.30 5.55 -62.69
N SER A 431 -63.14 4.63 -63.65
CA SER A 431 -63.53 3.24 -63.48
C SER A 431 -62.43 2.28 -63.86
N CYS A 432 -62.28 1.19 -63.11
CA CYS A 432 -61.31 0.16 -63.41
C CYS A 432 -61.91 -0.88 -64.36
N LYS A 433 -61.11 -1.33 -65.31
CA LYS A 433 -61.45 -2.43 -66.22
C LYS A 433 -60.36 -3.49 -66.18
N CYS A 434 -60.72 -4.74 -66.43
CA CYS A 434 -59.75 -5.80 -66.62
C CYS A 434 -58.83 -5.46 -67.80
N LYS A 435 -57.52 -5.70 -67.65
CA LYS A 435 -56.51 -5.46 -68.70
C LYS A 435 -56.79 -6.26 -69.98
N ASP A 436 -57.35 -7.45 -69.81
CA ASP A 436 -57.75 -8.34 -70.90
C ASP A 436 -59.26 -8.21 -71.14
N SER A 437 -59.65 -7.97 -72.40
CA SER A 437 -61.04 -7.76 -72.82
C SER A 437 -61.92 -9.00 -72.71
N ASP A 438 -61.32 -10.19 -72.55
CA ASP A 438 -62.03 -11.46 -72.43
C ASP A 438 -62.46 -11.79 -70.98
N PHE A 439 -62.15 -10.91 -70.02
CA PHE A 439 -62.41 -11.10 -68.60
C PHE A 439 -63.31 -10.01 -68.02
N ASP A 440 -64.33 -10.42 -67.25
CA ASP A 440 -65.20 -9.51 -66.51
C ASP A 440 -64.84 -9.53 -65.01
N PHE A 441 -65.03 -8.39 -64.34
CA PHE A 441 -64.79 -8.30 -62.89
C PHE A 441 -65.89 -9.01 -62.11
N ASN A 442 -65.51 -10.02 -61.32
CA ASN A 442 -66.41 -10.67 -60.38
C ASN A 442 -66.37 -9.96 -59.02
N PRO A 443 -67.47 -9.31 -58.56
CA PRO A 443 -67.50 -8.58 -57.29
C PRO A 443 -67.30 -9.46 -56.06
N TRP A 444 -67.67 -10.74 -56.14
CA TRP A 444 -67.62 -11.69 -55.02
C TRP A 444 -66.20 -12.20 -54.77
N THR A 445 -65.46 -12.46 -55.84
CA THR A 445 -64.06 -12.91 -55.77
C THR A 445 -63.06 -11.75 -55.86
N LYS A 446 -63.54 -10.52 -56.10
CA LYS A 446 -62.74 -9.30 -56.29
C LYS A 446 -61.62 -9.48 -57.34
N ALA A 447 -61.90 -10.20 -58.42
CA ALA A 447 -60.92 -10.54 -59.46
C ALA A 447 -61.56 -10.60 -60.85
N CYS A 448 -60.75 -10.39 -61.89
CA CYS A 448 -61.13 -10.58 -63.29
C CYS A 448 -61.21 -12.07 -63.64
N GLN A 449 -62.32 -12.53 -64.21
CA GLN A 449 -62.57 -13.95 -64.55
C GLN A 449 -63.09 -14.09 -65.99
N SER A 450 -62.68 -15.18 -66.67
CA SER A 450 -63.05 -15.46 -68.06
C SER A 450 -64.53 -15.87 -68.16
N ASN A 451 -65.23 -15.41 -69.19
CA ASN A 451 -66.59 -15.84 -69.49
C ASN A 451 -66.63 -17.30 -69.97
N LEU A 452 -66.69 -18.27 -69.04
CA LEU A 452 -67.23 -19.61 -69.30
C LEU A 452 -68.66 -19.64 -68.76
N GLY A 453 -69.60 -19.85 -69.68
CA GLY A 453 -71.03 -19.72 -69.46
C GLY A 453 -71.61 -20.55 -68.31
N SER A 454 -72.70 -20.00 -67.76
CA SER A 454 -73.84 -20.67 -67.13
C SER A 454 -73.77 -22.19 -66.87
N CYS A 455 -73.86 -22.55 -65.59
CA CYS A 455 -74.54 -23.71 -64.97
C CYS A 455 -74.21 -25.16 -65.37
N GLU A 456 -74.18 -25.99 -64.32
CA GLU A 456 -74.30 -27.46 -64.30
C GLU A 456 -73.09 -28.29 -64.74
N THR A 457 -72.18 -28.59 -63.80
CA THR A 457 -71.76 -29.97 -63.42
C THR A 457 -70.51 -29.95 -62.54
N VAL A 458 -70.68 -29.92 -61.20
CA VAL A 458 -69.99 -30.83 -60.24
C VAL A 458 -70.82 -30.81 -58.94
N ILE A 459 -72.08 -31.26 -59.03
CA ILE A 459 -72.65 -32.03 -57.92
C ILE A 459 -72.00 -33.40 -58.08
N ASN A 460 -70.93 -33.65 -57.33
CA ASN A 460 -70.42 -34.96 -56.91
C ASN A 460 -69.04 -34.79 -56.30
N ASN A 461 -69.00 -34.85 -54.96
CA ASN A 461 -67.88 -35.16 -54.05
C ASN A 461 -67.87 -34.30 -52.76
N LEU A 462 -69.03 -33.84 -52.30
CA LEU A 462 -69.29 -33.55 -50.88
C LEU A 462 -69.65 -34.83 -50.12
N THR A 463 -68.77 -35.83 -50.15
CA THR A 463 -68.82 -36.99 -49.25
C THR A 463 -67.39 -37.47 -49.01
N ASN A 464 -66.68 -36.75 -48.14
CA ASN A 464 -65.61 -37.23 -47.24
C ASN A 464 -64.68 -36.08 -46.87
N ASN A 465 -64.91 -35.44 -45.73
CA ASN A 465 -63.99 -35.62 -44.60
C ASN A 465 -64.36 -34.71 -43.41
N THR A 466 -64.83 -35.38 -42.37
CA THR A 466 -64.42 -35.23 -40.97
C THR A 466 -64.34 -33.83 -40.37
N TYR A 467 -65.40 -33.50 -39.65
CA TYR A 467 -65.39 -32.76 -38.40
C TYR A 467 -64.17 -33.15 -37.53
N ILE A 468 -63.37 -32.15 -37.14
CA ILE A 468 -62.55 -32.22 -35.93
C ILE A 468 -63.11 -31.20 -34.95
N ASN A 469 -63.69 -31.73 -33.87
CA ASN A 469 -64.11 -31.02 -32.68
C ASN A 469 -62.92 -30.29 -32.04
N VAL A 470 -63.09 -29.00 -31.73
CA VAL A 470 -62.27 -28.30 -30.74
C VAL A 470 -63.11 -28.14 -29.49
N THR A 471 -62.91 -29.03 -28.52
CA THR A 471 -63.39 -28.89 -27.15
C THR A 471 -62.33 -28.19 -26.30
N ASN A 472 -62.74 -27.08 -25.69
CA ASN A 472 -62.34 -26.51 -24.41
C ASN A 472 -60.86 -26.21 -24.11
N ILE A 473 -60.57 -24.92 -23.95
CA ILE A 473 -59.72 -24.42 -22.85
C ILE A 473 -60.49 -23.27 -22.19
N ASN A 474 -60.52 -23.33 -20.86
CA ASN A 474 -61.29 -22.54 -19.88
C ASN A 474 -61.08 -21.03 -19.96
#